data_AF-A0A918FM24-F1
#
_entry.id   AF-A0A918FM24-F1
#
_cell.length_a   1.000
_cell.length_b   1.000
_cell.length_c   1.000
_cell.angle_alpha   90.00
_cell.angle_beta   90.00
_cell.angle_gamma   90.00
#
_symmetry.space_group_name_H-M   'P 1'
#
loop_
_entity.id
_entity.type
_entity.pdbx_description
1 polymer ?
#
loop_
_entity_poly.entity_id
_entity_poly.type
_entity_poly.pdbx_seq_one_letter_code
_entity_poly.pdbx_strand_id
1 'polypeptide(L)'
;MDTLSNAVGKTRTAVLVDFGGVITSSVLRAFTDFGASLGGDPRLPLDLLARDQPSRTLLADHECGRIDAEAFERGFAERLRVHGAEVSAEGLTARMQAGMSIDQDMLALLGDLRAAGRPVALVSNSFGTGTYDGVDLAAVADVVVISAEVGIRKPSRRI
;
A
#
# COMPACT_ATOMS: atom_id res chain seq x y z
N MET A 1 40.30 24.68 -23.58
CA MET A 1 40.62 23.76 -22.47
C MET A 1 39.84 24.24 -21.25
N ASP A 2 39.40 23.28 -20.45
CA ASP A 2 38.69 23.41 -19.16
C ASP A 2 37.20 23.74 -19.23
N THR A 3 36.29 23.01 -18.61
CA THR A 3 36.33 21.71 -17.93
C THR A 3 34.88 21.21 -17.94
N LEU A 4 34.60 20.07 -18.57
CA LEU A 4 33.31 19.41 -18.44
C LEU A 4 33.19 18.92 -17.00
N SER A 5 32.37 19.62 -16.21
CA SER A 5 31.99 19.20 -14.87
C SER A 5 31.20 17.90 -14.97
N ASN A 6 31.93 16.79 -14.86
CA ASN A 6 31.36 15.46 -14.76
C ASN A 6 30.74 15.36 -13.36
N ALA A 7 29.45 15.68 -13.24
CA ALA A 7 28.67 15.29 -12.08
C ALA A 7 28.63 13.75 -12.06
N VAL A 8 29.56 13.13 -11.33
CA VAL A 8 29.48 11.71 -11.00
C VAL A 8 28.17 11.52 -10.25
N GLY A 9 27.13 11.06 -10.96
CA GLY A 9 25.83 10.78 -10.37
C GLY A 9 26.03 9.82 -9.20
N LYS A 10 25.46 10.15 -8.03
CA LYS A 10 25.54 9.28 -6.85
C LYS A 10 25.13 7.85 -7.25
N THR A 11 26.07 6.91 -7.15
CA THR A 11 25.79 5.50 -7.38
C THR A 11 24.79 5.03 -6.32
N ARG A 12 23.61 4.59 -6.77
CA ARG A 12 22.60 4.02 -5.88
C ARG A 12 23.08 2.65 -5.41
N THR A 13 23.14 2.45 -4.10
CA THR A 13 23.73 1.25 -3.51
C THR A 13 22.71 0.23 -3.02
N ALA A 14 21.43 0.60 -2.90
CA ALA A 14 20.34 -0.24 -2.43
C ALA A 14 19.01 0.16 -3.10
N VAL A 15 18.00 -0.69 -2.96
CA VAL A 15 16.63 -0.46 -3.45
C VAL A 15 15.68 -0.39 -2.27
N LEU A 16 14.84 0.65 -2.27
CA LEU A 16 13.68 0.76 -1.41
C LEU A 16 12.44 0.50 -2.26
N VAL A 17 11.61 -0.45 -1.87
CA VAL A 17 10.44 -0.88 -2.66
C VAL A 17 9.18 -0.81 -1.81
N ASP A 18 8.05 -0.49 -2.45
CA ASP A 18 6.72 -0.56 -1.85
C ASP A 18 6.05 -1.89 -2.21
N PHE A 19 4.96 -2.22 -1.51
CA PHE A 19 4.13 -3.37 -1.85
C PHE A 19 2.99 -2.98 -2.81
N GLY A 20 2.04 -2.19 -2.32
CA GLY A 20 0.84 -1.82 -3.05
C GLY A 20 1.13 -0.93 -4.26
N GLY A 21 0.78 -1.40 -5.46
CA GLY A 21 1.00 -0.68 -6.72
C GLY A 21 2.45 -0.73 -7.23
N VAL A 22 3.31 -1.53 -6.59
CA VAL A 22 4.69 -1.78 -7.03
C VAL A 22 4.97 -3.28 -7.14
N ILE A 23 4.85 -4.04 -6.06
CA ILE A 23 4.88 -5.52 -6.10
C ILE A 23 3.51 -6.06 -6.52
N THR A 24 2.45 -5.29 -6.30
CA THR A 24 1.12 -5.58 -6.82
C THR A 24 0.76 -4.65 -7.98
N SER A 25 -0.26 -5.02 -8.72
CA SER A 25 -0.97 -4.10 -9.62
C SER A 25 -1.60 -2.92 -8.84
N SER A 26 -2.11 -1.94 -9.60
CA SER A 26 -2.52 -0.63 -9.08
C SER A 26 -3.60 -0.70 -7.99
N VAL A 27 -3.25 -0.22 -6.80
CA VAL A 27 -4.19 0.00 -5.67
C VAL A 27 -5.29 0.99 -6.06
N LEU A 28 -4.94 2.07 -6.76
CA LEU A 28 -5.91 3.07 -7.20
C LEU A 28 -6.97 2.47 -8.13
N ARG A 29 -6.54 1.59 -9.04
CA ARG A 29 -7.47 0.89 -9.93
C ARG A 29 -8.38 -0.02 -9.13
N ALA A 30 -7.85 -0.89 -8.27
CA ALA A 30 -8.63 -1.81 -7.47
C ALA A 30 -9.68 -1.08 -6.59
N PHE A 31 -9.31 0.03 -5.95
CA PHE A 31 -10.24 0.80 -5.12
C PHE A 31 -11.29 1.53 -5.96
N THR A 32 -10.95 1.95 -7.18
CA THR A 32 -11.91 2.54 -8.12
C THR A 32 -12.90 1.48 -8.64
N ASP A 33 -12.42 0.28 -8.96
CA ASP A 33 -13.24 -0.85 -9.41
C ASP A 33 -14.20 -1.28 -8.27
N PHE A 34 -13.71 -1.32 -7.04
CA PHE A 34 -14.55 -1.51 -5.86
C PHE A 34 -15.59 -0.39 -5.71
N GLY A 35 -15.19 0.88 -5.83
CA GLY A 35 -16.13 2.00 -5.75
C GLY A 35 -17.22 1.93 -6.82
N ALA A 36 -16.88 1.53 -8.04
CA ALA A 36 -17.84 1.32 -9.13
C ALA A 36 -18.88 0.25 -8.78
N SER A 37 -18.50 -0.77 -8.01
CA SER A 37 -19.41 -1.82 -7.56
C SER A 37 -20.47 -1.33 -6.56
N LEU A 38 -20.28 -0.15 -5.95
CA LEU A 38 -21.21 0.43 -4.97
C LEU A 38 -22.39 1.17 -5.62
N GLY A 39 -22.44 1.28 -6.96
CA GLY A 39 -23.55 1.91 -7.69
C GLY A 39 -23.57 3.44 -7.65
N GLY A 40 -22.51 4.07 -7.13
CA GLY A 40 -22.35 5.52 -7.03
C GLY A 40 -21.09 6.02 -7.75
N ASP A 41 -20.48 7.09 -7.22
CA ASP A 41 -19.19 7.58 -7.72
C ASP A 41 -18.08 6.52 -7.51
N PRO A 42 -17.45 6.01 -8.59
CA PRO A 42 -16.37 5.03 -8.49
C PRO A 42 -15.18 5.49 -7.64
N ARG A 43 -14.98 6.81 -7.53
CA ARG A 43 -13.88 7.38 -6.76
C ARG A 43 -14.20 7.60 -5.29
N LEU A 44 -15.44 7.41 -4.87
CA LEU A 44 -15.87 7.71 -3.51
C LEU A 44 -14.95 7.10 -2.44
N PRO A 45 -14.57 5.80 -2.48
CA PRO A 45 -13.68 5.25 -1.45
C PRO A 45 -12.32 5.95 -1.39
N LEU A 46 -11.72 6.24 -2.54
CA LEU A 46 -10.44 6.94 -2.64
C LEU A 46 -10.53 8.37 -2.11
N ASP A 47 -11.58 9.09 -2.49
CA ASP A 47 -11.76 10.48 -2.12
C ASP A 47 -12.04 10.63 -0.62
N LEU A 48 -12.78 9.69 -0.02
CA LEU A 48 -12.95 9.63 1.44
C LEU A 48 -11.62 9.37 2.15
N LEU A 49 -10.87 8.34 1.75
CA LEU A 49 -9.57 8.04 2.36
C LEU A 49 -8.54 9.16 2.17
N ALA A 50 -8.69 10.00 1.13
CA ALA A 50 -7.81 11.13 0.88
C ALA A 50 -8.24 12.42 1.59
N ARG A 51 -9.54 12.69 1.74
CA ARG A 51 -10.07 14.03 2.08
C ARG A 51 -11.02 14.06 3.27
N ASP A 52 -11.77 12.99 3.54
CA ASP A 52 -12.70 12.92 4.68
C ASP A 52 -11.90 12.71 5.97
N GLN A 53 -11.93 13.68 6.89
CA GLN A 53 -11.08 13.64 8.08
C GLN A 53 -11.30 12.39 8.96
N PRO A 54 -12.54 11.95 9.23
CA PRO A 54 -12.77 10.67 9.90
C PRO A 54 -12.18 9.46 9.16
N SER A 55 -12.40 9.33 7.85
CA SER A 55 -11.82 8.24 7.04
C SER A 55 -10.29 8.25 7.05
N ARG A 56 -9.67 9.44 6.99
CA ARG A 56 -8.21 9.60 7.07
C ARG A 56 -7.65 9.18 8.42
N THR A 57 -8.34 9.51 9.51
CA THR A 57 -7.95 9.06 10.86
C THR A 57 -8.07 7.55 10.98
N LEU A 58 -9.20 6.95 10.54
CA LEU A 58 -9.37 5.50 10.52
C LEU A 58 -8.25 4.80 9.75
N LEU A 59 -7.93 5.28 8.54
CA LEU A 59 -6.85 4.73 7.72
C LEU A 59 -5.49 4.85 8.43
N ALA A 60 -5.17 6.03 8.96
CA ALA A 60 -3.90 6.25 9.63
C ALA A 60 -3.78 5.47 10.94
N ASP A 61 -4.87 5.24 11.66
CA ASP A 61 -4.89 4.42 12.86
C ASP A 61 -4.67 2.96 12.50
N HIS A 62 -5.32 2.48 11.45
CA HIS A 62 -5.17 1.11 10.95
C HIS A 62 -3.78 0.84 10.39
N GLU A 63 -3.27 1.70 9.49
CA GLU A 63 -1.94 1.56 8.92
C GLU A 63 -0.84 1.66 9.99
N CYS A 64 -1.08 2.31 11.13
CA CYS A 64 -0.15 2.36 12.26
C CYS A 64 -0.42 1.28 13.33
N GLY A 65 -1.29 0.29 13.07
CA GLY A 65 -1.56 -0.81 14.00
C GLY A 65 -2.29 -0.39 15.30
N ARG A 66 -2.89 0.80 15.33
CA ARG A 66 -3.65 1.31 16.50
C ARG A 66 -5.06 0.76 16.56
N ILE A 67 -5.62 0.38 15.42
CA ILE A 67 -6.88 -0.35 15.29
C ILE A 67 -6.69 -1.54 14.35
N ASP A 68 -7.40 -2.63 14.63
CA ASP A 68 -7.42 -3.80 13.76
C ASP A 68 -8.21 -3.55 12.46
N ALA A 69 -8.15 -4.52 11.54
CA ALA A 69 -8.86 -4.43 10.27
C ALA A 69 -10.38 -4.34 10.48
N GLU A 70 -10.96 -5.12 11.40
CA GLU A 70 -12.41 -5.13 11.61
C GLU A 70 -12.93 -3.76 12.12
N ALA A 71 -12.18 -3.10 13.01
CA ALA A 71 -12.49 -1.76 13.48
C ALA A 71 -12.39 -0.72 12.37
N PHE A 72 -11.37 -0.82 11.51
CA PHE A 72 -11.27 0.00 10.31
C PHE A 72 -12.45 -0.24 9.36
N GLU A 73 -12.78 -1.50 9.09
CA GLU A 73 -13.86 -1.90 8.18
C GLU A 73 -15.23 -1.38 8.66
N ARG A 74 -15.55 -1.54 9.95
CA ARG A 74 -16.78 -0.98 10.55
C ARG A 74 -16.83 0.54 10.42
N GLY A 75 -15.74 1.22 10.77
CA GLY A 75 -15.66 2.67 10.70
C GLY A 75 -15.79 3.18 9.26
N PHE A 76 -15.09 2.56 8.32
CA PHE A 76 -15.07 2.99 6.93
C PHE A 76 -16.38 2.66 6.19
N ALA A 77 -17.02 1.52 6.49
CA ALA A 77 -18.36 1.22 6.00
C ALA A 77 -19.38 2.27 6.43
N GLU A 78 -19.32 2.73 7.68
CA GLU A 78 -20.17 3.83 8.15
C GLU A 78 -19.88 5.13 7.41
N ARG A 79 -18.60 5.44 7.13
CA ARG A 79 -18.25 6.62 6.30
C ARG A 79 -18.85 6.50 4.91
N LEU A 80 -18.74 5.34 4.26
CA LEU A 80 -19.35 5.11 2.95
C LEU A 80 -20.87 5.31 2.98
N ARG A 81 -21.57 4.81 4.01
CA ARG A 81 -23.02 5.00 4.19
C ARG A 81 -23.44 6.44 4.37
N VAL A 82 -22.72 7.20 5.20
CA VAL A 82 -22.97 8.64 5.39
C VAL A 82 -22.86 9.40 4.07
N HIS A 83 -22.04 8.92 3.13
CA HIS A 83 -21.88 9.48 1.79
C HIS A 83 -22.73 8.76 0.70
N GLY A 84 -23.73 7.99 1.11
CA GLY A 84 -24.74 7.41 0.22
C GLY A 84 -24.39 6.07 -0.41
N ALA A 85 -23.32 5.41 0.01
CA ALA A 85 -22.94 4.07 -0.44
C ALA A 85 -23.29 3.00 0.60
N GLU A 86 -24.29 2.17 0.30
CA GLU A 86 -24.71 1.06 1.15
C GLU A 86 -23.74 -0.13 1.01
N VAL A 87 -23.04 -0.48 2.10
CA VAL A 87 -22.04 -1.55 2.08
C VAL A 87 -21.94 -2.26 3.44
N SER A 88 -21.75 -3.58 3.46
CA SER A 88 -21.41 -4.32 4.69
C SER A 88 -19.99 -4.01 5.15
N ALA A 89 -19.73 -4.06 6.45
CA ALA A 89 -18.38 -3.88 7.00
C ALA A 89 -17.51 -5.13 6.77
N GLU A 90 -18.05 -6.32 7.02
CA GLU A 90 -17.29 -7.58 6.96
C GLU A 90 -16.55 -7.77 5.63
N GLY A 91 -15.24 -7.98 5.70
CA GLY A 91 -14.38 -8.23 4.55
C GLY A 91 -14.33 -7.04 3.58
N LEU A 92 -14.62 -5.82 4.04
CA LEU A 92 -14.56 -4.61 3.23
C LEU A 92 -13.15 -4.37 2.69
N THR A 93 -12.08 -4.53 3.48
CA THR A 93 -10.72 -4.31 2.97
C THR A 93 -10.34 -5.31 1.88
N ALA A 94 -10.77 -6.57 2.04
CA ALA A 94 -10.54 -7.61 1.04
C ALA A 94 -11.29 -7.30 -0.27
N ARG A 95 -12.55 -6.85 -0.19
CA ARG A 95 -13.32 -6.43 -1.37
C ARG A 95 -12.72 -5.21 -2.06
N MET A 96 -12.18 -4.27 -1.32
CA MET A 96 -11.46 -3.11 -1.88
C MET A 96 -10.20 -3.53 -2.65
N GLN A 97 -9.53 -4.59 -2.21
CA GLN A 97 -8.30 -5.11 -2.81
C GLN A 97 -8.54 -6.23 -3.84
N ALA A 98 -9.77 -6.70 -4.05
CA ALA A 98 -10.06 -7.89 -4.85
C ALA A 98 -9.58 -7.81 -6.32
N GLY A 99 -9.43 -6.59 -6.86
CA GLY A 99 -8.88 -6.35 -8.21
C GLY A 99 -7.35 -6.31 -8.28
N MET A 100 -6.65 -6.45 -7.15
CA MET A 100 -5.20 -6.46 -7.09
C MET A 100 -4.64 -7.84 -7.41
N SER A 101 -3.47 -7.87 -8.04
CA SER A 101 -2.74 -9.09 -8.39
C SER A 101 -1.26 -8.86 -8.15
N ILE A 102 -0.52 -9.92 -7.83
CA ILE A 102 0.94 -9.84 -7.75
C ILE A 102 1.54 -9.65 -9.14
N ASP A 103 2.43 -8.67 -9.26
CA ASP A 103 3.22 -8.42 -10.46
C ASP A 103 4.45 -9.34 -10.47
N GLN A 104 4.39 -10.38 -11.30
CA GLN A 104 5.43 -11.40 -11.37
C GLN A 104 6.74 -10.86 -11.96
N ASP A 105 6.67 -9.87 -12.86
CA ASP A 105 7.85 -9.26 -13.46
C ASP A 105 8.59 -8.42 -12.42
N MET A 106 7.85 -7.71 -11.58
CA MET A 106 8.42 -6.97 -10.45
C MET A 106 9.03 -7.90 -9.39
N LEU A 107 8.42 -9.05 -9.10
CA LEU A 107 9.05 -10.05 -8.22
C LEU A 107 10.34 -10.61 -8.81
N ALA A 108 10.36 -10.96 -10.11
CA ALA A 108 11.54 -11.45 -10.79
C ALA A 108 12.69 -10.42 -10.75
N LEU A 109 12.37 -9.15 -11.01
CA LEU A 109 13.34 -8.05 -10.93
C LEU A 109 13.97 -7.92 -9.55
N LEU A 110 13.17 -7.99 -8.47
CA LEU A 110 13.70 -7.92 -7.11
C LEU A 110 14.60 -9.12 -6.80
N GLY A 111 14.23 -10.31 -7.29
CA GLY A 111 15.07 -11.51 -7.21
C GLY A 111 16.42 -11.33 -7.90
N ASP A 112 16.44 -10.83 -9.14
CA ASP A 112 17.66 -10.57 -9.91
C ASP A 112 18.57 -9.54 -9.23
N LEU A 113 17.98 -8.47 -8.67
CA LEU A 113 18.72 -7.46 -7.93
C LEU A 113 19.42 -8.05 -6.70
N ARG A 114 18.71 -8.89 -5.95
CA ARG A 114 19.30 -9.58 -4.77
C ARG A 114 20.37 -10.57 -5.17
N ALA A 115 20.15 -11.36 -6.23
CA ALA A 115 21.16 -12.28 -6.77
C ALA A 115 22.43 -11.54 -7.23
N ALA A 116 22.30 -10.31 -7.72
CA ALA A 116 23.41 -9.43 -8.07
C ALA A 116 24.07 -8.73 -6.85
N GLY A 117 23.67 -9.07 -5.62
CA GLY A 117 24.21 -8.49 -4.39
C GLY A 117 23.73 -7.07 -4.10
N ARG A 118 22.61 -6.62 -4.68
CA ARG A 118 22.00 -5.33 -4.36
C ARG A 118 21.02 -5.48 -3.19
N PRO A 119 21.24 -4.81 -2.05
CA PRO A 119 20.31 -4.87 -0.93
C PRO A 119 18.93 -4.31 -1.29
N VAL A 120 17.88 -5.00 -0.86
CA VAL A 120 16.48 -4.62 -1.06
C VAL A 120 15.78 -4.48 0.29
N ALA A 121 15.15 -3.33 0.52
CA ALA A 121 14.28 -3.08 1.67
C ALA A 121 12.84 -2.84 1.20
N LEU A 122 11.89 -3.61 1.72
CA LEU A 122 10.46 -3.39 1.57
C LEU A 122 9.96 -2.48 2.69
N VAL A 123 9.31 -1.37 2.34
CA VAL A 123 8.61 -0.51 3.31
C VAL A 123 7.17 -0.35 2.85
N SER A 124 6.24 -0.93 3.61
CA SER A 124 4.83 -0.99 3.22
C SER A 124 3.91 -0.37 4.27
N ASN A 125 2.94 0.42 3.80
CA ASN A 125 1.80 0.79 4.64
C ASN A 125 0.78 -0.37 4.57
N SER A 126 0.59 -1.09 5.66
CA SER A 126 -0.31 -2.26 5.72
C SER A 126 -1.78 -1.86 5.60
N PHE A 127 -2.58 -2.64 4.86
CA PHE A 127 -4.00 -2.39 4.69
C PHE A 127 -4.82 -3.68 4.68
N GLY A 128 -5.71 -3.83 5.66
CA GLY A 128 -6.56 -5.01 5.83
C GLY A 128 -5.82 -6.21 6.38
N THR A 129 -6.51 -7.36 6.40
CA THR A 129 -5.92 -8.67 6.67
C THR A 129 -5.46 -9.34 5.38
N GLY A 130 -4.33 -10.04 5.42
CA GLY A 130 -3.86 -10.84 4.28
C GLY A 130 -3.23 -10.03 3.14
N THR A 131 -2.87 -8.75 3.37
CA THR A 131 -2.25 -7.87 2.36
C THR A 131 -1.07 -8.52 1.64
N TYR A 132 -0.29 -9.35 2.36
CA TYR A 132 0.94 -9.97 1.88
C TYR A 132 0.77 -11.43 1.48
N ASP A 133 -0.46 -11.95 1.50
CA ASP A 133 -0.72 -13.34 1.18
C ASP A 133 -0.28 -13.66 -0.26
N GLY A 134 0.31 -14.83 -0.44
CA GLY A 134 0.85 -15.27 -1.73
C GLY A 134 2.23 -14.69 -2.07
N VAL A 135 2.85 -13.91 -1.18
CA VAL A 135 4.24 -13.43 -1.35
C VAL A 135 5.09 -13.84 -0.16
N ASP A 136 6.19 -14.55 -0.41
CA ASP A 136 7.23 -14.77 0.59
C ASP A 136 8.08 -13.50 0.73
N LEU A 137 7.77 -12.65 1.71
CA LEU A 137 8.44 -11.38 1.91
C LEU A 137 9.95 -11.54 2.18
N ALA A 138 10.38 -12.66 2.80
CA ALA A 138 11.79 -12.94 3.07
C ALA A 138 12.56 -13.32 1.79
N ALA A 139 11.85 -13.89 0.79
CA ALA A 139 12.40 -14.09 -0.54
C ALA A 139 12.43 -12.80 -1.37
N VAL A 140 11.63 -11.79 -1.03
CA VAL A 140 11.55 -10.53 -1.78
C VAL A 140 12.53 -9.46 -1.28
N ALA A 141 12.76 -9.35 0.02
CA ALA A 141 13.58 -8.28 0.60
C ALA A 141 14.48 -8.79 1.74
N ASP A 142 15.64 -8.13 1.90
CA ASP A 142 16.57 -8.40 3.00
C ASP A 142 16.08 -7.75 4.31
N VAL A 143 15.32 -6.66 4.19
CA VAL A 143 14.67 -5.97 5.30
C VAL A 143 13.22 -5.70 4.93
N VAL A 144 12.30 -6.05 5.83
CA VAL A 144 10.88 -5.81 5.68
C VAL A 144 10.41 -4.91 6.81
N VAL A 145 9.78 -3.79 6.48
CA VAL A 145 9.24 -2.83 7.44
C VAL A 145 7.76 -2.61 7.14
N ILE A 146 6.92 -3.08 8.07
CA ILE A 146 5.47 -2.98 7.96
C ILE A 146 4.96 -1.92 8.93
N SER A 147 4.22 -0.94 8.41
CA SER A 147 3.81 0.24 9.17
C SER A 147 3.03 -0.07 10.46
N ALA A 148 2.17 -1.08 10.45
CA ALA A 148 1.41 -1.48 11.63
C ALA A 148 2.26 -2.14 12.71
N GLU A 149 3.34 -2.82 12.33
CA GLU A 149 4.27 -3.46 13.28
C GLU A 149 5.16 -2.43 13.98
N VAL A 150 5.59 -1.40 13.25
CA VAL A 150 6.46 -0.34 13.79
C VAL A 150 5.70 0.88 14.32
N GLY A 151 4.39 0.94 14.12
CA GLY A 151 3.51 2.03 14.59
C GLY A 151 3.71 3.37 13.86
N ILE A 152 4.30 3.35 12.66
CA ILE A 152 4.65 4.55 11.88
C ILE A 152 4.30 4.25 10.42
N ARG A 153 3.72 5.21 9.71
CA ARG A 153 3.37 5.09 8.28
C ARG A 153 4.11 6.10 7.40
N LYS A 154 4.35 5.73 6.15
CA LYS A 154 4.74 6.69 5.11
C LYS A 154 3.64 7.76 4.96
N PRO A 155 3.97 9.03 4.69
CA PRO A 155 5.28 9.58 4.32
C PRO A 155 6.08 10.16 5.51
N SER A 156 5.91 9.62 6.73
CA SER A 156 6.77 10.00 7.86
C SER A 156 8.23 9.73 7.54
N ARG A 157 9.13 10.66 7.86
CA ARG A 157 10.59 10.47 7.69
C ARG A 157 11.22 9.49 8.69
N ARG A 158 10.42 8.95 9.61
CA ARG A 158 10.86 8.01 10.65
C ARG A 158 10.80 6.55 10.20
N ILE A 159 10.11 6.26 9.09
CA ILE A 159 9.96 4.93 8.47
C ILE A 159 10.45 4.98 7.03
#